data_AF-D0WAQ8-F1
#
_entry.id   AF-D0WAQ8-F1
#
_cell.length_a   1.000
_cell.length_b   1.000
_cell.length_c   1.000
_cell.angle_alpha   90.00
_cell.angle_beta   90.00
_cell.angle_gamma   90.00
#
_symmetry.space_group_name_H-M   'P 1'
#
loop_
_entity.id
_entity.type
_entity.pdbx_description
1 polymer ?
#
loop_
_entity_poly.entity_id
_entity_poly.type
_entity_poly.pdbx_seq_one_letter_code
_entity_poly.pdbx_strand_id
1 'polypeptide(L)'
;MKPLRRLTNLLAACAVAAAALIQPALAAELAQDPFITDNAQRQHYEPGGKYHLFGDPRGSVSDRTGKINIIQDYTHRMGNLLIQQAAIQGNLGYTVRFSGHGYEEHAPFDNHAADSASEEQGNVDDGFTVYRLNWEGHEHHPADAYDGPKGSDYPDPTGARDEYTYHVNGTARSIKLN
;
A
#
# COMPACT_ATOMS: atom_id res chain seq x y z
N MET A 1 -3.33 38.69 -69.35
CA MET A 1 -4.00 37.40 -69.06
C MET A 1 -3.03 36.29 -69.42
N LYS A 2 -2.49 35.54 -68.43
CA LYS A 2 -1.50 34.46 -68.64
C LYS A 2 -2.22 33.10 -68.76
N PRO A 3 -1.83 32.21 -69.69
CA PRO A 3 -2.43 30.89 -69.84
C PRO A 3 -1.64 29.76 -69.15
N LEU A 4 -2.43 28.80 -68.67
CA LEU A 4 -2.27 27.33 -68.57
C LEU A 4 -0.94 26.67 -68.12
N ARG A 5 -1.14 25.86 -67.06
CA ARG A 5 -0.79 24.43 -66.90
C ARG A 5 0.66 23.99 -67.13
N ARG A 6 1.27 23.49 -66.03
CA ARG A 6 1.73 22.10 -65.86
C ARG A 6 2.40 21.96 -64.49
N LEU A 7 1.91 21.06 -63.64
CA LEU A 7 2.77 20.21 -62.81
C LEU A 7 1.95 19.00 -62.35
N THR A 8 2.45 17.86 -62.83
CA THR A 8 2.06 16.48 -62.67
C THR A 8 2.44 15.91 -61.31
N ASN A 9 1.69 14.89 -60.87
CA ASN A 9 1.98 13.89 -59.82
C ASN A 9 1.82 14.42 -58.38
N LEU A 10 1.09 13.78 -57.46
CA LEU A 10 1.09 12.36 -57.14
C LEU A 10 -0.30 11.80 -56.81
N LEU A 11 -0.53 10.60 -57.33
CA LEU A 11 -1.55 9.67 -56.87
C LEU A 11 -1.13 9.04 -55.53
N ALA A 12 -2.15 8.80 -54.71
CA ALA A 12 -2.32 7.69 -53.75
C ALA A 12 -1.28 7.54 -52.63
N ALA A 13 -1.71 7.89 -51.41
CA ALA A 13 -1.39 7.09 -50.24
C ALA A 13 -2.71 6.76 -49.52
N CYS A 14 -3.01 5.46 -49.48
CA CYS A 14 -4.20 4.87 -48.89
C CYS A 14 -4.42 5.36 -47.45
N ALA A 15 -5.64 5.80 -47.15
CA ALA A 15 -6.09 5.90 -45.78
C ALA A 15 -6.12 4.48 -45.19
N VAL A 16 -5.15 4.14 -44.34
CA VAL A 16 -5.29 3.00 -43.44
C VAL A 16 -6.21 3.46 -42.32
N ALA A 17 -7.52 3.35 -42.56
CA ALA A 17 -8.48 3.31 -41.47
C ALA A 17 -8.24 1.99 -40.73
N ALA A 18 -7.32 1.99 -39.77
CA ALA A 18 -7.23 0.94 -38.79
C ALA A 18 -8.54 0.98 -38.01
N ALA A 19 -9.48 0.11 -38.38
CA ALA A 19 -10.56 -0.27 -37.50
C ALA A 19 -9.90 -0.91 -36.27
N ALA A 20 -9.60 -0.07 -35.27
CA ALA A 20 -9.38 -0.53 -33.92
C ALA A 20 -10.69 -1.20 -33.51
N LEU A 21 -10.75 -2.50 -33.75
CA LEU A 21 -11.69 -3.39 -33.09
C LEU A 21 -11.67 -2.98 -31.62
N ILE A 22 -12.81 -2.48 -31.14
CA ILE A 22 -13.04 -2.19 -29.73
C ILE A 22 -12.93 -3.55 -29.04
N GLN A 23 -11.71 -3.93 -28.68
CA GLN A 23 -11.52 -4.96 -27.68
C GLN A 23 -12.13 -4.37 -26.42
N PRO A 24 -13.09 -5.05 -25.77
CA PRO A 24 -13.49 -4.62 -24.44
C PRO A 24 -12.21 -4.54 -23.62
N ALA A 25 -11.95 -3.37 -23.03
CA ALA A 25 -10.82 -3.23 -22.14
C ALA A 25 -10.92 -4.36 -21.12
N LEU A 26 -9.88 -5.21 -21.04
CA LEU A 26 -9.78 -6.14 -19.94
C LEU A 26 -9.79 -5.28 -18.68
N ALA A 27 -10.84 -5.41 -17.87
CA ALA A 27 -10.90 -4.72 -16.60
C ALA A 27 -9.60 -4.98 -15.83
N ALA A 28 -9.01 -3.92 -15.29
CA ALA A 28 -7.78 -4.03 -14.51
C ALA A 28 -7.99 -5.03 -13.36
N GLU A 29 -6.94 -5.79 -13.04
CA GLU A 29 -6.98 -6.71 -11.91
C GLU A 29 -7.26 -5.94 -10.62
N LEU A 30 -8.08 -6.51 -9.73
CA LEU A 30 -8.35 -5.92 -8.42
C LEU A 30 -7.06 -5.75 -7.61
N ALA A 31 -6.06 -6.60 -7.85
CA ALA A 31 -4.72 -6.46 -7.26
C ALA A 31 -3.98 -5.16 -7.63
N GLN A 32 -4.42 -4.48 -8.69
CA GLN A 32 -3.85 -3.21 -9.18
C GLN A 32 -4.80 -2.03 -8.94
N ASP A 33 -5.94 -2.25 -8.27
CA ASP A 33 -6.93 -1.20 -8.00
C ASP A 33 -6.31 -0.14 -7.07
N PRO A 34 -6.31 1.16 -7.44
CA PRO A 34 -5.70 2.23 -6.65
C PRO A 34 -6.21 2.33 -5.22
N PHE A 35 -7.50 2.06 -4.99
CA PHE A 35 -8.09 2.10 -3.66
C PHE A 35 -7.61 0.94 -2.78
N ILE A 36 -7.41 -0.24 -3.37
CA ILE A 36 -6.87 -1.40 -2.65
C ILE A 36 -5.37 -1.23 -2.41
N THR A 37 -4.62 -0.80 -3.43
CA THR A 37 -3.17 -0.60 -3.35
C THR A 37 -2.77 0.54 -2.41
N ASP A 38 -3.55 1.62 -2.33
CA ASP A 38 -3.37 2.67 -1.32
C ASP A 38 -3.49 2.11 0.11
N ASN A 39 -4.56 1.36 0.37
CA ASN A 39 -4.79 0.77 1.70
C ASN A 39 -3.78 -0.31 2.10
N ALA A 40 -2.99 -0.82 1.16
CA ALA A 40 -1.87 -1.73 1.40
C ALA A 40 -0.51 -1.00 1.54
N GLN A 41 -0.49 0.34 1.55
CA GLN A 41 0.75 1.10 1.75
C GLN A 41 1.26 1.01 3.18
N ARG A 42 2.56 0.78 3.33
CA ARG A 42 3.23 0.66 4.64
C ARG A 42 3.09 1.92 5.51
N GLN A 43 3.02 3.09 4.88
CA GLN A 43 2.97 4.38 5.55
C GLN A 43 1.71 4.53 6.41
N HIS A 44 0.66 3.78 6.14
CA HIS A 44 -0.52 3.76 6.99
C HIS A 44 -0.29 3.09 8.35
N TYR A 45 0.72 2.23 8.48
CA TYR A 45 1.07 1.51 9.70
C TYR A 45 2.26 2.15 10.44
N GLU A 46 2.88 3.17 9.85
CA GLU A 46 3.92 3.99 10.47
C GLU A 46 3.29 5.11 11.31
N PRO A 47 4.00 5.71 12.28
CA PRO A 47 3.43 6.76 13.13
C PRO A 47 2.78 7.91 12.34
N GLY A 48 1.58 8.31 12.76
CA GLY A 48 0.74 9.29 12.06
C GLY A 48 -0.08 8.69 10.89
N GLY A 49 0.15 7.43 10.55
CA GLY A 49 -0.67 6.66 9.62
C GLY A 49 -2.00 6.22 10.24
N LYS A 50 -3.01 6.04 9.37
CA LYS A 50 -4.39 5.70 9.77
C LYS A 50 -4.56 4.32 10.44
N TYR A 51 -3.56 3.45 10.36
CA TYR A 51 -3.54 2.09 10.93
C TYR A 51 -2.43 1.89 11.97
N HIS A 52 -1.75 2.97 12.38
CA HIS A 52 -0.76 2.90 13.45
C HIS A 52 -1.41 2.54 14.78
N LEU A 53 -0.84 1.56 15.49
CA LEU A 53 -1.43 0.97 16.70
C LEU A 53 -0.92 1.57 18.01
N PHE A 54 0.25 2.20 17.98
CA PHE A 54 0.98 2.59 19.19
C PHE A 54 0.85 4.10 19.46
N GLY A 55 1.42 4.55 20.57
CA GLY A 55 1.40 5.96 20.96
C GLY A 55 2.08 6.90 19.95
N ASP A 56 2.14 8.18 20.34
CA ASP A 56 2.73 9.23 19.51
C ASP A 56 4.20 8.93 19.17
N PRO A 57 4.64 9.26 17.93
CA PRO A 57 6.03 9.06 17.53
C PRO A 57 6.99 9.88 18.40
N ARG A 58 7.97 9.19 18.98
CA ARG A 58 9.09 9.84 19.68
C ARG A 58 10.15 10.40 18.73
N GLY A 59 10.13 10.02 17.45
CA GLY A 59 11.13 10.46 16.48
C GLY A 59 10.88 10.02 15.03
N SER A 60 11.96 9.80 14.29
CA SER A 60 11.95 9.56 12.84
C SER A 60 11.99 8.08 12.49
N VAL A 61 11.23 7.68 11.47
CA VAL A 61 11.19 6.29 10.99
C VAL A 61 12.38 5.95 10.06
N SER A 62 13.10 4.89 10.36
CA SER A 62 14.20 4.30 9.58
C SER A 62 14.07 2.77 9.44
N ASP A 63 15.04 2.14 8.76
CA ASP A 63 15.26 0.69 8.75
C ASP A 63 14.02 -0.14 8.38
N ARG A 64 13.31 0.38 7.38
CA ARG A 64 12.06 -0.16 6.83
C ARG A 64 12.28 -1.52 6.17
N THR A 65 11.54 -2.53 6.63
CA THR A 65 11.52 -3.88 6.07
C THR A 65 10.10 -4.30 5.71
N GLY A 66 9.99 -5.39 4.94
CA GLY A 66 8.71 -6.00 4.60
C GLY A 66 7.87 -5.24 3.56
N LYS A 67 6.72 -5.83 3.21
CA LYS A 67 5.72 -5.26 2.31
C LYS A 67 4.38 -5.99 2.49
N ILE A 68 3.30 -5.31 2.12
CA ILE A 68 1.98 -5.92 1.94
C ILE A 68 1.82 -6.25 0.46
N ASN A 69 1.40 -7.49 0.17
CA ASN A 69 1.10 -7.94 -1.17
C ASN A 69 -0.41 -8.06 -1.33
N ILE A 70 -0.88 -7.72 -2.52
CA ILE A 70 -2.25 -7.98 -2.95
C ILE A 70 -2.16 -9.05 -4.03
N ILE A 71 -2.83 -10.17 -3.79
CA ILE A 71 -2.75 -11.35 -4.64
C ILE A 71 -4.13 -11.57 -5.23
N GLN A 72 -4.26 -11.42 -6.54
CA GLN A 72 -5.50 -11.74 -7.24
C GLN A 72 -5.85 -13.21 -7.01
N ASP A 73 -7.04 -13.47 -6.47
CA ASP A 73 -7.50 -14.81 -6.12
C ASP A 73 -8.35 -15.38 -7.26
N TYR A 74 -9.49 -14.74 -7.55
CA TYR A 74 -10.33 -15.12 -8.69
C TYR A 74 -10.94 -13.93 -9.41
N THR A 75 -11.26 -14.16 -10.67
CA THR A 75 -12.02 -13.27 -11.55
C THR A 75 -13.10 -14.10 -12.23
N HIS A 76 -14.37 -13.71 -12.09
CA HIS A 76 -15.52 -14.40 -12.66
C HIS A 76 -16.37 -13.43 -13.48
N ARG A 77 -16.86 -13.89 -14.63
CA ARG A 77 -17.77 -13.13 -15.49
C ARG A 77 -19.12 -13.83 -15.54
N MET A 78 -20.19 -13.09 -15.27
CA MET A 78 -21.58 -13.55 -15.35
C MET A 78 -22.39 -12.57 -16.20
N GLY A 79 -22.50 -12.85 -17.51
CA GLY A 79 -23.06 -11.87 -18.45
C GLY A 79 -22.17 -10.63 -18.51
N ASN A 80 -22.75 -9.46 -18.26
CA ASN A 80 -22.04 -8.17 -18.14
C ASN A 80 -21.48 -7.92 -16.73
N LEU A 81 -21.66 -8.83 -15.77
CA LEU A 81 -21.12 -8.67 -14.43
C LEU A 81 -19.70 -9.24 -14.34
N LEU A 82 -18.77 -8.46 -13.81
CA LEU A 82 -17.42 -8.86 -13.45
C LEU A 82 -17.28 -8.89 -11.92
N ILE A 83 -16.90 -10.03 -11.38
CA ILE A 83 -16.64 -10.23 -9.95
C ILE A 83 -15.17 -10.57 -9.77
N GLN A 84 -14.48 -9.86 -8.89
CA GLN A 84 -13.07 -10.09 -8.56
C GLN A 84 -12.89 -10.20 -7.05
N GLN A 85 -11.96 -11.05 -6.63
CA GLN A 85 -11.47 -11.13 -5.25
C GLN A 85 -9.95 -11.15 -5.24
N ALA A 86 -9.36 -10.52 -4.23
CA ALA A 86 -7.93 -10.57 -3.97
C ALA A 86 -7.67 -10.76 -2.47
N ALA A 87 -6.61 -11.50 -2.13
CA ALA A 87 -6.10 -11.58 -0.78
C ALA A 87 -5.12 -10.43 -0.52
N ILE A 88 -5.16 -9.84 0.67
CA ILE A 88 -4.20 -8.84 1.12
C ILE A 88 -3.40 -9.47 2.27
N GLN A 89 -2.08 -9.54 2.14
CA GLN A 89 -1.25 -10.12 3.20
C GLN A 89 0.18 -9.58 3.19
N GLY A 90 0.75 -9.40 4.37
CA GLY A 90 2.16 -9.05 4.47
C GLY A 90 2.64 -8.84 5.90
N ASN A 91 3.96 -8.76 6.01
CA ASN A 91 4.65 -8.39 7.24
C ASN A 91 5.40 -7.10 6.98
N LEU A 92 5.37 -6.18 7.94
CA LEU A 92 6.10 -4.91 7.92
C LEU A 92 7.01 -4.83 9.13
N GLY A 93 8.14 -4.13 8.97
CA GLY A 93 8.98 -3.73 10.09
C GLY A 93 9.58 -2.35 9.86
N TYR A 94 9.85 -1.63 10.94
CA TYR A 94 10.58 -0.36 10.92
C TYR A 94 11.14 -0.04 12.31
N THR A 95 12.10 0.89 12.36
CA THR A 95 12.63 1.45 13.60
C THR A 95 12.26 2.92 13.70
N VAL A 96 11.88 3.40 14.89
CA VAL A 96 11.77 4.83 15.18
C VAL A 96 13.00 5.23 15.98
N ARG A 97 13.77 6.20 15.48
CA ARG A 97 14.96 6.74 16.15
C ARG A 97 14.69 8.13 16.69
N PHE A 98 15.15 8.37 17.91
CA PHE A 98 14.98 9.64 18.62
C PHE A 98 16.25 9.96 19.40
N SER A 99 16.24 11.05 20.16
CA SER A 99 17.39 11.50 20.93
C SER A 99 17.01 12.09 22.27
N GLY A 100 17.99 12.20 23.17
CA GLY A 100 17.80 12.73 24.52
C GLY A 100 17.07 11.76 25.45
N HIS A 101 17.19 10.45 25.20
CA HIS A 101 16.47 9.42 25.95
C HIS A 101 17.44 8.51 26.69
N GLY A 102 17.66 8.78 27.98
CA GLY A 102 18.52 7.98 28.84
C GLY A 102 17.81 6.75 29.42
N TYR A 103 18.59 5.81 29.97
CA TYR A 103 18.06 4.58 30.57
C TYR A 103 17.23 4.82 31.83
N GLU A 104 17.35 6.01 32.44
CA GLU A 104 16.61 6.41 33.64
C GLU A 104 15.14 6.72 33.36
N GLU A 105 14.75 6.92 32.10
CA GLU A 105 13.38 7.28 31.70
C GLU A 105 12.40 6.14 31.94
N HIS A 106 12.73 4.94 31.45
CA HIS A 106 11.97 3.72 31.69
C HIS A 106 12.79 2.47 31.41
N ALA A 107 12.34 1.34 31.95
CA ALA A 107 12.87 0.03 31.61
C ALA A 107 12.50 -0.40 30.18
N PRO A 108 13.20 -1.39 29.60
CA PRO A 108 12.83 -2.03 28.35
C PRO A 108 11.42 -2.61 28.40
N PHE A 109 10.74 -2.67 27.25
CA PHE A 109 9.37 -3.16 27.20
C PHE A 109 8.99 -3.76 25.84
N ASP A 110 7.85 -4.46 25.86
CA ASP A 110 7.23 -5.10 24.72
C ASP A 110 5.72 -4.86 24.76
N ASN A 111 5.18 -4.10 23.79
CA ASN A 111 3.76 -3.80 23.67
C ASN A 111 3.16 -4.54 22.46
N HIS A 112 1.92 -4.98 22.61
CA HIS A 112 1.17 -5.66 21.55
C HIS A 112 -0.20 -5.02 21.38
N ALA A 113 -0.66 -4.90 20.14
CA ALA A 113 -1.98 -4.38 19.81
C ALA A 113 -2.48 -5.01 18.51
N ALA A 114 -3.78 -4.93 18.27
CA ALA A 114 -4.40 -5.37 17.01
C ALA A 114 -5.65 -4.56 16.71
N ASP A 115 -5.96 -4.40 15.43
CA ASP A 115 -7.15 -3.69 14.96
C ASP A 115 -7.60 -4.20 13.58
N SER A 116 -8.74 -3.70 13.09
CA SER A 116 -9.32 -4.04 11.80
C SER A 116 -10.07 -2.86 11.19
N ALA A 117 -10.10 -2.80 9.86
CA ALA A 117 -10.82 -1.77 9.12
C ALA A 117 -11.49 -2.36 7.87
N SER A 118 -12.56 -1.72 7.43
CA SER A 118 -13.21 -2.00 6.16
C SER A 118 -13.78 -0.74 5.57
N GLU A 119 -13.63 -0.58 4.26
CA GLU A 119 -14.14 0.57 3.53
C GLU A 119 -14.61 0.11 2.15
N GLU A 120 -15.61 0.80 1.64
CA GLU A 120 -16.22 0.56 0.34
C GLU A 120 -16.21 1.85 -0.48
N GLN A 121 -15.98 1.73 -1.77
CA GLN A 121 -16.15 2.80 -2.75
C GLN A 121 -16.95 2.31 -3.95
N GLY A 122 -17.56 3.25 -4.66
CA GLY A 122 -18.27 2.99 -5.90
C GLY A 122 -19.74 3.38 -5.84
N ASN A 123 -20.51 2.93 -6.84
CA ASN A 123 -21.93 3.21 -6.97
C ASN A 123 -22.62 2.14 -7.85
N VAL A 124 -23.93 2.27 -8.03
CA VAL A 124 -24.74 1.30 -8.77
C VAL A 124 -24.41 1.24 -10.28
N ASP A 125 -23.89 2.32 -10.85
CA ASP A 125 -23.60 2.45 -12.28
C ASP A 125 -22.19 1.92 -12.61
N ASP A 126 -21.20 2.21 -11.76
CA ASP A 126 -19.79 1.84 -11.96
C ASP A 126 -19.38 0.53 -11.27
N GLY A 127 -20.19 0.07 -10.31
CA GLY A 127 -19.89 -1.06 -9.43
C GLY A 127 -19.26 -0.64 -8.10
N PHE A 128 -19.00 -1.63 -7.26
CA PHE A 128 -18.50 -1.46 -5.89
C PHE A 128 -17.17 -2.20 -5.71
N THR A 129 -16.23 -1.57 -5.00
CA THR A 129 -14.99 -2.17 -4.52
C THR A 129 -14.93 -2.02 -3.00
N VAL A 130 -14.68 -3.11 -2.28
CA VAL A 130 -14.59 -3.15 -0.81
C VAL A 130 -13.34 -3.89 -0.37
N TYR A 131 -12.74 -3.47 0.74
CA TYR A 131 -11.75 -4.27 1.45
C TYR A 131 -12.15 -4.51 2.91
N ARG A 132 -11.56 -5.56 3.48
CA ARG A 132 -11.46 -5.77 4.92
C ARG A 132 -10.03 -6.12 5.27
N LEU A 133 -9.45 -5.42 6.23
CA LEU A 133 -8.12 -5.61 6.77
C LEU A 133 -8.19 -5.96 8.25
N ASN A 134 -7.29 -6.82 8.71
CA ASN A 134 -6.96 -7.00 10.11
C ASN A 134 -5.44 -6.94 10.23
N TRP A 135 -4.95 -6.33 11.30
CA TRP A 135 -3.53 -6.27 11.58
C TRP A 135 -3.24 -6.36 13.06
N GLU A 136 -2.11 -6.97 13.36
CA GLU A 136 -1.52 -7.00 14.70
C GLU A 136 -0.13 -6.38 14.62
N GLY A 137 0.29 -5.74 15.70
CA GLY A 137 1.58 -5.09 15.81
C GLY A 137 2.29 -5.41 17.11
N HIS A 138 3.61 -5.28 17.06
CA HIS A 138 4.51 -5.36 18.20
C HIS A 138 5.42 -4.12 18.23
N GLU A 139 5.49 -3.44 19.37
CA GLU A 139 6.45 -2.38 19.66
C GLU A 139 7.42 -2.88 20.73
N HIS A 140 8.70 -2.89 20.39
CA HIS A 140 9.78 -3.33 21.26
C HIS A 140 10.71 -2.15 21.56
N HIS A 141 10.99 -1.93 22.84
CA HIS A 141 12.04 -1.02 23.29
C HIS A 141 13.21 -1.85 23.90
N PRO A 142 14.29 -2.09 23.14
CA PRO A 142 15.42 -2.90 23.57
C PRO A 142 16.18 -2.36 24.78
N ALA A 143 16.89 -3.24 25.48
CA ALA A 143 17.73 -2.85 26.62
C ALA A 143 18.94 -1.97 26.28
N ASP A 144 19.35 -1.92 25.01
CA ASP A 144 20.41 -1.04 24.51
C ASP A 144 19.87 0.20 23.80
N ALA A 145 18.55 0.41 23.78
CA ALA A 145 17.89 1.46 23.00
C ALA A 145 17.82 2.81 23.72
N TYR A 146 18.95 3.24 24.28
CA TYR A 146 19.10 4.49 25.01
C TYR A 146 20.27 5.32 24.46
N ASP A 147 20.29 6.58 24.83
CA ASP A 147 21.42 7.48 24.65
C ASP A 147 22.26 7.59 25.93
N GLY A 148 23.51 8.04 25.77
CA GLY A 148 24.35 8.43 26.90
C GLY A 148 25.02 7.24 27.60
N PRO A 149 25.30 7.34 28.91
CA PRO A 149 26.02 6.31 29.63
C PRO A 149 25.17 5.05 29.81
N LYS A 150 25.87 3.93 29.90
CA LYS A 150 25.30 2.63 30.26
C LYS A 150 24.74 2.64 31.68
N GLY A 151 23.49 2.18 31.85
CA GLY A 151 22.95 1.80 33.16
C GLY A 151 23.56 0.48 33.64
N SER A 152 23.86 0.35 34.94
CA SER A 152 24.65 -0.77 35.52
C SER A 152 24.38 -2.14 34.89
N ASP A 153 23.11 -2.52 34.80
CA ASP A 153 22.69 -3.88 34.41
C ASP A 153 22.22 -3.98 32.95
N TYR A 154 22.31 -2.89 32.18
CA TYR A 154 21.93 -2.85 30.78
C TYR A 154 23.14 -3.13 29.86
N PRO A 155 22.93 -3.54 28.61
CA PRO A 155 23.99 -3.55 27.60
C PRO A 155 24.50 -2.13 27.31
N ASP A 156 25.63 -2.03 26.61
CA ASP A 156 26.16 -0.75 26.15
C ASP A 156 25.15 -0.08 25.20
N PRO A 157 24.78 1.20 25.39
CA PRO A 157 23.75 1.84 24.58
C PRO A 157 24.14 1.97 23.10
N THR A 158 23.18 1.71 22.20
CA THR A 158 23.35 1.79 20.75
C THR A 158 22.51 2.91 20.11
N GLY A 159 21.92 3.77 20.95
CA GLY A 159 21.12 4.92 20.56
C GLY A 159 19.63 4.70 20.74
N ALA A 160 18.93 5.77 21.10
CA ALA A 160 17.52 5.73 21.42
C ALA A 160 16.64 5.29 20.23
N ARG A 161 15.88 4.20 20.44
CA ARG A 161 15.01 3.65 19.40
C ARG A 161 13.86 2.81 19.92
N ASP A 162 12.85 2.64 19.08
CA ASP A 162 11.83 1.60 19.21
C ASP A 162 11.76 0.80 17.91
N GLU A 163 11.48 -0.49 18.02
CA GLU A 163 11.40 -1.43 16.92
C GLU A 163 9.96 -1.92 16.76
N TYR A 164 9.43 -1.79 15.56
CA TYR A 164 8.04 -2.12 15.26
C TYR A 164 7.94 -3.22 14.24
N THR A 165 7.00 -4.13 14.45
CA THR A 165 6.57 -5.10 13.44
C THR A 165 5.06 -5.13 13.33
N TYR A 166 4.57 -5.43 12.14
CA TYR A 166 3.14 -5.64 11.88
C TYR A 166 2.95 -6.89 11.04
N HIS A 167 1.90 -7.65 11.35
CA HIS A 167 1.36 -8.69 10.48
C HIS A 167 -0.03 -8.24 10.01
N VAL A 168 -0.20 -8.15 8.69
CA VAL A 168 -1.41 -7.65 8.03
C VAL A 168 -2.03 -8.77 7.20
N ASN A 169 -3.34 -8.96 7.34
CA ASN A 169 -4.13 -9.85 6.49
C ASN A 169 -5.47 -9.22 6.10
N GLY A 170 -6.09 -9.72 5.05
CA GLY A 170 -7.35 -9.19 4.58
C GLY A 170 -7.80 -9.72 3.23
N THR A 171 -8.92 -9.18 2.77
CA THR A 171 -9.53 -9.51 1.48
C THR A 171 -10.08 -8.25 0.83
N ALA A 172 -9.90 -8.14 -0.49
CA ALA A 172 -10.59 -7.18 -1.33
C ALA A 172 -11.59 -7.89 -2.25
N ARG A 173 -12.72 -7.24 -2.53
CA ARG A 173 -13.72 -7.70 -3.49
C ARG A 173 -14.15 -6.54 -4.37
N SER A 174 -14.43 -6.84 -5.63
CA SER A 174 -14.97 -5.88 -6.58
C SER A 174 -16.07 -6.52 -7.41
N ILE A 175 -17.16 -5.80 -7.62
CA ILE A 175 -18.28 -6.18 -8.49
C ILE A 175 -18.54 -5.00 -9.42
N LYS A 176 -18.34 -5.17 -10.72
CA LYS A 176 -18.47 -4.12 -11.73
C LYS A 176 -19.28 -4.59 -12.93
N LEU A 177 -19.98 -3.66 -13.59
CA LEU A 177 -20.56 -3.91 -14.91
C LEU A 177 -19.47 -3.72 -15.98
N ASN A 178 -19.48 -4.56 -17.01
CA ASN A 178 -18.47 -4.64 -18.06
C ASN A 178 -19.09 -4.47 -19.44
#